data_AF-A0A7S3T290-F1
#
_entry.id   AF-A0A7S3T290-F1
#
_cell.length_a   1.000
_cell.length_b   1.000
_cell.length_c   1.000
_cell.angle_alpha   90.00
_cell.angle_beta   90.00
_cell.angle_gamma   90.00
#
_symmetry.space_group_name_H-M   'P 1'
#
loop_
_entity.id
_entity.type
_entity.pdbx_description
1 polymer ?
#
loop_
_entity_poly.entity_id
_entity_poly.type
_entity_poly.pdbx_seq_one_letter_code
_entity_poly.pdbx_strand_id
1 'polypeptide(L)'
;MAKIAAGFLLCLLGVAVAQQAGTNQIEGAPRMSLKECTAAGGCVESQRAVTLDANWRWVHNTDGYRNCYLDDSTWDPEFCPDGATCAKNCAVEAITSAQYENSYGIKEAPDGLELKFVSQTKTGSNFGSRVYMMDGDDNYMMFKLKNREFTMDVNVGSLPCGLNGAVYFVEMDEFGGAGKHGDNKAGAKYGTGYCDAQCPHDVKFINGEANSHKWNSTSNPPIGHYGACCMEMDIWEANSMATAFTPHPCNTVGLEKCE
;
A
#
# COMPACT_ATOMS: atom_id res chain seq x y z
N MET A 1 48.43 -41.39 -9.38
CA MET A 1 48.04 -39.98 -9.54
C MET A 1 46.56 -39.94 -9.90
N ALA A 2 45.67 -39.88 -8.89
CA ALA A 2 44.24 -39.78 -9.12
C ALA A 2 43.86 -38.30 -9.11
N LYS A 3 43.38 -37.78 -10.25
CA LYS A 3 42.88 -36.41 -10.36
C LYS A 3 41.43 -36.39 -9.88
N ILE A 4 41.18 -35.75 -8.74
CA ILE A 4 39.85 -35.39 -8.27
C ILE A 4 39.40 -34.17 -9.07
N ALA A 5 38.40 -34.32 -9.92
CA ALA A 5 37.74 -33.20 -10.59
C ALA A 5 36.65 -32.66 -9.66
N ALA A 6 36.91 -31.51 -9.04
CA ALA A 6 35.90 -30.76 -8.30
C ALA A 6 35.02 -29.99 -9.31
N GLY A 7 33.79 -30.45 -9.51
CA GLY A 7 32.78 -29.71 -10.26
C GLY A 7 32.25 -28.55 -9.42
N PHE A 8 32.56 -27.31 -9.82
CA PHE A 8 31.91 -26.12 -9.30
C PHE A 8 30.48 -26.06 -9.85
N LEU A 9 29.50 -26.36 -9.00
CA LEU A 9 28.09 -26.12 -9.29
C LEU A 9 27.85 -24.61 -9.15
N LEU A 10 27.88 -23.88 -10.27
CA LEU A 10 27.54 -22.46 -10.31
C LEU A 10 26.02 -22.35 -10.18
N CYS A 11 25.51 -22.19 -8.95
CA CYS A 11 24.12 -21.82 -8.70
C CYS A 11 23.91 -20.40 -9.27
N LEU A 12 23.35 -20.30 -10.47
CA LEU A 12 22.73 -19.08 -10.95
C LEU A 12 21.56 -18.76 -10.03
N LEU A 13 21.81 -17.97 -8.98
CA LEU A 13 20.77 -17.24 -8.28
C LEU A 13 20.16 -16.31 -9.33
N GLY A 14 19.07 -16.74 -9.96
CA GLY A 14 18.25 -15.85 -10.77
C GLY A 14 17.83 -14.71 -9.86
N VAL A 15 18.30 -13.49 -10.17
CA VAL A 15 17.78 -12.28 -9.53
C VAL A 15 16.32 -12.22 -9.99
N ALA A 16 15.41 -12.71 -9.17
CA ALA A 16 14.01 -12.38 -9.32
C ALA A 16 13.94 -10.86 -9.10
N VAL A 17 13.43 -10.14 -10.10
CA VAL A 17 13.29 -8.69 -10.08
C VAL A 17 11.79 -8.43 -10.06
N ALA A 18 11.31 -7.83 -8.97
CA ALA A 18 9.89 -7.56 -8.70
C ALA A 18 9.60 -6.06 -8.84
N GLN A 19 8.54 -5.56 -8.22
CA GLN A 19 8.10 -4.17 -8.30
C GLN A 19 9.24 -3.17 -8.04
N GLN A 20 9.47 -2.23 -8.97
CA GLN A 20 10.49 -1.17 -8.82
C GLN A 20 9.94 0.08 -8.11
N ALA A 21 10.85 0.84 -7.48
CA ALA A 21 10.58 2.18 -6.96
C ALA A 21 10.89 3.23 -8.03
N GLY A 22 9.98 4.18 -8.22
CA GLY A 22 10.18 5.33 -9.10
C GLY A 22 11.14 6.33 -8.46
N THR A 23 11.88 7.05 -9.31
CA THR A 23 12.92 8.00 -8.86
C THR A 23 12.78 9.38 -9.49
N ASN A 24 11.68 9.67 -10.20
CA ASN A 24 11.48 11.00 -10.77
C ASN A 24 11.02 12.01 -9.72
N GLN A 25 10.48 11.53 -8.60
CA GLN A 25 10.00 12.37 -7.50
C GLN A 25 10.64 11.96 -6.18
N ILE A 26 10.58 12.87 -5.20
CA ILE A 26 11.00 12.61 -3.82
C ILE A 26 9.75 12.48 -2.97
N GLU A 27 9.67 11.39 -2.20
CA GLU A 27 8.56 11.12 -1.30
C GLU A 27 8.48 12.21 -0.22
N GLY A 28 7.35 12.92 -0.20
CA GLY A 28 7.10 14.05 0.68
C GLY A 28 5.96 13.79 1.65
N ALA A 29 5.95 12.61 2.29
CA ALA A 29 4.92 12.11 3.18
C ALA A 29 4.49 13.12 4.27
N PRO A 30 3.17 13.38 4.44
CA PRO A 30 2.67 14.17 5.56
C PRO A 30 2.86 13.41 6.88
N ARG A 31 2.81 14.13 7.99
CA ARG A 31 3.03 13.61 9.33
C ARG A 31 1.82 13.82 10.23
N MET A 32 1.68 12.94 11.21
CA MET A 32 0.69 13.06 12.28
C MET A 32 1.26 12.62 13.62
N SER A 33 0.68 13.14 14.69
CA SER A 33 1.04 12.80 16.07
C SER A 33 0.59 11.38 16.43
N LEU A 34 1.50 10.59 17.03
CA LEU A 34 1.20 9.33 17.70
C LEU A 34 1.61 9.44 19.17
N LYS A 35 0.70 9.07 20.08
CA LYS A 35 0.95 9.06 21.53
C LYS A 35 1.05 7.62 22.04
N GLU A 36 2.20 7.28 22.61
CA GLU A 36 2.42 5.99 23.28
C GLU A 36 2.36 6.18 24.79
N CYS A 37 1.44 5.47 25.44
CA CYS A 37 1.11 5.70 26.85
C CYS A 37 1.48 4.52 27.76
N THR A 38 1.91 4.82 28.98
CA THR A 38 2.08 3.85 30.06
C THR A 38 1.40 4.32 31.33
N ALA A 39 0.94 3.38 32.17
CA ALA A 39 0.25 3.72 33.41
C ALA A 39 1.10 4.56 34.38
N ALA A 40 2.42 4.35 34.38
CA ALA A 40 3.34 5.06 35.28
C ALA A 40 3.87 6.39 34.69
N GLY A 41 4.00 6.49 33.36
CA GLY A 41 4.71 7.58 32.69
C GLY A 41 3.84 8.54 31.91
N GLY A 42 2.52 8.33 31.84
CA GLY A 42 1.66 9.09 30.94
C GLY A 42 1.96 8.76 29.47
N CYS A 43 1.75 9.73 28.58
CA CYS A 43 1.92 9.55 27.13
C CYS A 43 3.14 10.31 26.60
N VAL A 44 3.90 9.64 25.73
CA VAL A 44 4.98 10.25 24.95
C VAL A 44 4.48 10.44 23.51
N GLU A 45 4.58 11.65 23.01
CA GLU A 45 4.19 11.98 21.64
C GLU A 45 5.38 11.86 20.68
N SER A 46 5.12 11.33 19.49
CA SER A 46 6.08 11.25 18.38
C SER A 46 5.40 11.61 17.06
N GLN A 47 6.13 12.26 16.16
CA GLN A 47 5.62 12.60 14.83
C GLN A 47 5.92 11.48 13.83
N ARG A 48 4.88 10.85 13.30
CA ARG A 48 4.98 9.71 12.37
C ARG A 48 4.54 10.14 10.98
N ALA A 49 5.31 9.75 9.97
CA ALA A 49 4.91 9.96 8.59
C ALA A 49 3.76 9.00 8.22
N VAL A 50 2.98 9.37 7.21
CA VAL A 50 2.03 8.48 6.54
C VAL A 50 2.35 8.35 5.07
N THR A 51 2.21 7.16 4.51
CA THR A 51 2.44 6.91 3.08
C THR A 51 1.12 6.54 2.40
N LEU A 52 0.91 7.01 1.18
CA LEU A 52 -0.22 6.58 0.35
C LEU A 52 0.01 5.17 -0.20
N ASP A 53 -1.07 4.38 -0.23
CA ASP A 53 -1.13 3.06 -0.85
C ASP A 53 -0.71 3.08 -2.34
N ALA A 54 -0.01 2.03 -2.75
CA ALA A 54 0.54 1.89 -4.10
C ALA A 54 -0.51 1.92 -5.22
N ASN A 55 -1.77 1.53 -4.98
CA ASN A 55 -2.83 1.58 -5.99
C ASN A 55 -3.11 3.01 -6.51
N TRP A 56 -2.91 4.04 -5.68
CA TRP A 56 -3.15 5.44 -6.05
C TRP A 56 -1.94 6.11 -6.70
N ARG A 57 -0.77 5.48 -6.61
CA ARG A 57 0.47 6.04 -7.13
C ARG A 57 0.54 5.90 -8.65
N TRP A 58 1.26 6.81 -9.26
CA TRP A 58 1.56 6.75 -10.69
C TRP A 58 2.48 5.55 -10.97
N VAL A 59 2.10 4.73 -11.95
CA VAL A 59 2.88 3.56 -12.39
C VAL A 59 3.37 3.80 -13.80
N HIS A 60 4.69 3.89 -13.96
CA HIS A 60 5.33 4.21 -15.24
C HIS A 60 6.55 3.34 -15.49
N ASN A 61 7.06 3.36 -16.72
CA ASN A 61 8.24 2.61 -17.09
C ASN A 61 9.47 3.09 -16.30
N THR A 62 10.39 2.19 -15.94
CA THR A 62 11.58 2.52 -15.11
C THR A 62 12.48 3.60 -15.70
N ASP A 63 12.53 3.69 -17.03
CA ASP A 63 13.48 4.52 -17.76
C ASP A 63 12.87 5.82 -18.29
N GLY A 64 11.67 6.21 -17.82
CA GLY A 64 11.01 7.41 -18.32
C GLY A 64 9.68 7.74 -17.66
N TYR A 65 8.77 8.33 -18.46
CA TYR A 65 7.48 8.87 -18.02
C TYR A 65 6.30 8.23 -18.75
N ARG A 66 6.50 7.08 -19.42
CA ARG A 66 5.40 6.38 -20.10
C ARG A 66 4.62 5.56 -19.08
N ASN A 67 3.30 5.75 -19.05
CA ASN A 67 2.42 5.02 -18.16
C ASN A 67 2.48 3.51 -18.46
N CYS A 68 2.66 2.71 -17.41
CA CYS A 68 2.42 1.26 -17.48
C CYS A 68 0.98 0.91 -17.13
N TYR A 69 0.35 1.71 -16.26
CA TYR A 69 -1.07 1.66 -15.99
C TYR A 69 -1.73 2.90 -16.61
N LEU A 70 -2.57 2.68 -17.61
CA LEU A 70 -3.10 3.71 -18.50
C LEU A 70 -4.34 4.41 -17.92
N ASP A 71 -4.69 5.55 -18.51
CA ASP A 71 -5.82 6.40 -18.06
C ASP A 71 -7.18 5.70 -18.21
N ASP A 72 -7.28 4.70 -19.10
CA ASP A 72 -8.45 3.84 -19.28
C ASP A 72 -8.48 2.63 -18.33
N SER A 73 -7.64 2.66 -17.29
CA SER A 73 -7.51 1.61 -16.28
C SER A 73 -7.05 0.26 -16.83
N THR A 74 -6.28 0.24 -17.93
CA THR A 74 -5.63 -0.97 -18.46
C THR A 74 -4.12 -0.97 -18.21
N TRP A 75 -3.49 -2.14 -18.29
CA TRP A 75 -2.03 -2.27 -18.30
C TRP A 75 -1.51 -2.16 -19.74
N ASP A 76 -0.46 -1.37 -19.98
CA ASP A 76 0.17 -1.27 -21.29
C ASP A 76 0.86 -2.60 -21.66
N PRO A 77 0.41 -3.31 -22.71
CA PRO A 77 0.95 -4.63 -23.05
C PRO A 77 2.41 -4.60 -23.51
N GLU A 78 2.95 -3.44 -23.90
CA GLU A 78 4.38 -3.30 -24.22
C GLU A 78 5.24 -3.53 -22.97
N PHE A 79 4.83 -2.96 -21.84
CA PHE A 79 5.56 -3.08 -20.58
C PHE A 79 5.09 -4.28 -19.75
N CYS A 80 3.81 -4.65 -19.88
CA CYS A 80 3.12 -5.60 -19.02
C CYS A 80 2.49 -6.79 -19.77
N PRO A 81 3.28 -7.56 -20.56
CA PRO A 81 2.78 -8.78 -21.20
C PRO A 81 2.44 -9.90 -20.18
N ASP A 82 3.08 -9.84 -19.00
CA ASP A 82 2.81 -10.68 -17.84
C ASP A 82 3.18 -9.91 -16.55
N GLY A 83 2.77 -10.43 -15.39
CA GLY A 83 2.92 -9.74 -14.11
C GLY A 83 4.38 -9.51 -13.68
N ALA A 84 5.26 -10.47 -13.94
CA ALA A 84 6.68 -10.39 -13.57
C ALA A 84 7.43 -9.42 -14.49
N THR A 85 7.20 -9.50 -15.80
CA THR A 85 7.76 -8.55 -16.77
C THR A 85 7.28 -7.13 -16.50
N CYS A 86 5.99 -6.96 -16.17
CA CYS A 86 5.42 -5.67 -15.80
C CYS A 86 6.12 -5.07 -14.58
N ALA A 87 6.23 -5.85 -13.49
CA ALA A 87 6.87 -5.38 -12.26
C ALA A 87 8.35 -5.00 -12.44
N LYS A 88 9.04 -5.68 -13.37
CA LYS A 88 10.43 -5.34 -13.75
C LYS A 88 10.52 -4.05 -14.55
N ASN A 89 9.61 -3.85 -15.51
CA ASN A 89 9.67 -2.74 -16.45
C ASN A 89 9.02 -1.47 -15.89
N CYS A 90 8.24 -1.58 -14.82
CA CYS A 90 7.43 -0.52 -14.26
C CYS A 90 7.78 -0.22 -12.81
N ALA A 91 7.66 1.05 -12.45
CA ALA A 91 7.97 1.58 -11.15
C ALA A 91 6.75 2.28 -10.54
N VAL A 92 6.59 2.16 -9.23
CA VAL A 92 5.62 2.95 -8.46
C VAL A 92 6.31 4.25 -8.07
N GLU A 93 5.78 5.40 -8.51
CA GLU A 93 6.42 6.70 -8.26
C GLU A 93 6.14 7.24 -6.86
N ALA A 94 7.08 8.04 -6.37
CA ALA A 94 6.93 8.80 -5.14
C ALA A 94 5.89 9.92 -5.30
N ILE A 95 5.41 10.46 -4.20
CA ILE A 95 4.46 11.57 -4.17
C ILE A 95 5.12 12.73 -3.45
N THR A 96 5.22 13.88 -4.11
CA THR A 96 5.73 15.09 -3.46
C THR A 96 4.76 15.61 -2.40
N SER A 97 5.26 16.36 -1.42
CA SER A 97 4.40 16.96 -0.37
C SER A 97 3.26 17.80 -0.93
N ALA A 98 3.50 18.50 -2.04
CA ALA A 98 2.46 19.29 -2.70
C ALA A 98 1.37 18.41 -3.34
N GLN A 99 1.70 17.22 -3.85
CA GLN A 99 0.72 16.32 -4.46
C GLN A 99 -0.13 15.59 -3.43
N TYR A 100 0.41 15.28 -2.23
CA TYR A 100 -0.41 14.74 -1.15
C TYR A 100 -1.65 15.59 -0.91
N GLU A 101 -1.49 16.91 -0.77
CA GLU A 101 -2.63 17.82 -0.58
C GLU A 101 -3.37 18.09 -1.90
N ASN A 102 -2.68 18.51 -2.96
CA ASN A 102 -3.34 19.03 -4.17
C ASN A 102 -3.88 17.95 -5.10
N SER A 103 -3.30 16.75 -5.10
CA SER A 103 -3.71 15.64 -5.96
C SER A 103 -4.55 14.63 -5.20
N TYR A 104 -4.18 14.30 -3.95
CA TYR A 104 -4.82 13.24 -3.20
C TYR A 104 -5.74 13.73 -2.08
N GLY A 105 -5.72 15.03 -1.76
CA GLY A 105 -6.59 15.59 -0.72
C GLY A 105 -6.21 15.13 0.69
N ILE A 106 -4.95 14.77 0.89
CA ILE A 106 -4.37 14.30 2.15
C ILE A 106 -3.59 15.46 2.76
N LYS A 107 -3.99 15.90 3.93
CA LYS A 107 -3.43 17.09 4.57
C LYS A 107 -3.21 16.87 6.06
N GLU A 108 -2.09 17.38 6.56
CA GLU A 108 -1.84 17.45 8.01
C GLU A 108 -2.90 18.32 8.72
N ALA A 109 -3.36 17.84 9.86
CA ALA A 109 -4.20 18.58 10.80
C ALA A 109 -3.44 18.71 12.15
N PRO A 110 -3.80 19.68 13.02
CA PRO A 110 -3.03 20.00 14.23
C PRO A 110 -2.67 18.86 15.20
N ASP A 111 -3.31 17.68 15.09
CA ASP A 111 -2.96 16.44 15.81
C ASP A 111 -3.33 15.18 14.99
N GLY A 112 -3.40 15.28 13.66
CA GLY A 112 -3.96 14.20 12.84
C GLY A 112 -3.86 14.43 11.35
N LEU A 113 -4.75 13.80 10.61
CA LEU A 113 -4.78 13.82 9.15
C LEU A 113 -6.20 14.09 8.65
N GLU A 114 -6.37 15.00 7.69
CA GLU A 114 -7.62 15.19 6.94
C GLU A 114 -7.51 14.44 5.61
N LEU A 115 -8.51 13.61 5.31
CA LEU A 115 -8.63 12.86 4.06
C LEU A 115 -9.89 13.31 3.31
N LYS A 116 -9.73 13.97 2.16
CA LYS A 116 -10.85 14.35 1.30
C LYS A 116 -11.29 13.19 0.43
N PHE A 117 -12.60 12.98 0.31
CA PHE A 117 -13.13 11.96 -0.59
C PHE A 117 -12.88 12.29 -2.07
N VAL A 118 -13.04 13.56 -2.49
CA VAL A 118 -12.76 13.99 -3.87
C VAL A 118 -11.73 15.11 -3.85
N SER A 119 -10.65 14.94 -4.61
CA SER A 119 -9.67 15.98 -4.88
C SER A 119 -9.64 16.29 -6.37
N GLN A 120 -10.01 17.52 -6.74
CA GLN A 120 -10.05 17.95 -8.14
C GLN A 120 -8.67 18.50 -8.56
N THR A 121 -8.14 17.97 -9.65
CA THR A 121 -6.88 18.42 -10.26
C THR A 121 -7.15 19.01 -11.64
N LYS A 122 -6.13 19.61 -12.27
CA LYS A 122 -6.25 20.14 -13.64
C LYS A 122 -6.46 19.05 -14.70
N THR A 123 -6.09 17.81 -14.40
CA THR A 123 -6.05 16.69 -15.35
C THR A 123 -7.07 15.60 -15.02
N GLY A 124 -7.91 15.79 -13.99
CA GLY A 124 -8.89 14.81 -13.54
C GLY A 124 -9.17 14.93 -12.04
N SER A 125 -9.92 13.98 -11.49
CA SER A 125 -10.24 13.94 -10.06
C SER A 125 -9.70 12.67 -9.43
N ASN A 126 -9.12 12.79 -8.24
CA ASN A 126 -8.85 11.66 -7.35
C ASN A 126 -10.08 11.36 -6.49
N PHE A 127 -10.37 10.07 -6.28
CA PHE A 127 -11.45 9.60 -5.44
C PHE A 127 -10.91 8.66 -4.37
N GLY A 128 -11.21 8.96 -3.11
CA GLY A 128 -10.73 8.20 -1.95
C GLY A 128 -9.22 8.25 -1.75
N SER A 129 -8.78 7.62 -0.67
CA SER A 129 -7.38 7.36 -0.36
C SER A 129 -7.28 6.25 0.68
N ARG A 130 -6.13 5.55 0.71
CA ARG A 130 -5.74 4.65 1.78
C ARG A 130 -4.29 4.96 2.16
N VAL A 131 -4.04 5.14 3.45
CA VAL A 131 -2.72 5.54 3.96
C VAL A 131 -2.28 4.64 5.11
N TYR A 132 -0.97 4.51 5.27
CA TYR A 132 -0.36 3.71 6.33
C TYR A 132 0.58 4.56 7.16
N MET A 133 0.59 4.34 8.48
CA MET A 133 1.54 4.98 9.39
C MET A 133 2.93 4.32 9.28
N MET A 134 3.97 5.13 9.27
CA MET A 134 5.37 4.71 9.09
C MET A 134 6.17 4.82 10.40
N ASP A 135 7.14 3.93 10.60
CA ASP A 135 8.14 3.98 11.69
C ASP A 135 9.56 4.12 11.14
N GLY A 136 9.80 5.24 10.44
CA GLY A 136 11.03 5.46 9.66
C GLY A 136 10.68 5.74 8.21
N ASP A 137 11.66 5.57 7.33
CA ASP A 137 11.48 5.83 5.89
C ASP A 137 11.01 4.58 5.12
N ASP A 138 11.39 3.38 5.59
CA ASP A 138 11.28 2.14 4.80
C ASP A 138 10.42 1.04 5.47
N ASN A 139 9.74 1.34 6.58
CA ASN A 139 8.91 0.37 7.32
C ASN A 139 7.64 1.00 7.92
N TYR A 140 6.58 0.20 7.96
CA TYR A 140 5.32 0.55 8.62
C TYR A 140 5.45 0.53 10.14
N MET A 141 4.60 1.30 10.80
CA MET A 141 4.41 1.22 12.24
C MET A 141 3.62 -0.06 12.58
N MET A 142 4.28 -0.99 13.26
CA MET A 142 3.67 -2.29 13.62
C MET A 142 3.06 -2.28 15.01
N PHE A 143 1.73 -2.37 15.09
CA PHE A 143 1.00 -2.39 16.36
C PHE A 143 0.78 -3.83 16.87
N LYS A 144 1.21 -4.11 18.11
CA LYS A 144 0.95 -5.38 18.80
C LYS A 144 -0.21 -5.22 19.80
N LEU A 145 -1.43 -5.39 19.31
CA LEU A 145 -2.66 -4.96 20.00
C LEU A 145 -3.12 -5.83 21.18
N LYS A 146 -2.70 -7.11 21.23
CA LYS A 146 -3.13 -8.01 22.32
C LYS A 146 -2.70 -7.46 23.68
N ASN A 147 -3.66 -7.32 24.60
CA ASN A 147 -3.45 -6.73 25.93
C ASN A 147 -2.87 -5.31 25.86
N ARG A 148 -3.36 -4.50 24.91
CA ARG A 148 -3.08 -3.06 24.75
C ARG A 148 -4.39 -2.33 24.47
N GLU A 149 -4.34 -1.01 24.58
CA GLU A 149 -5.44 -0.11 24.24
C GLU A 149 -5.03 0.73 23.03
N PHE A 150 -5.96 0.95 22.11
CA PHE A 150 -5.82 1.88 21.00
C PHE A 150 -6.98 2.87 21.07
N THR A 151 -6.67 4.16 21.02
CA THR A 151 -7.65 5.24 21.12
C THR A 151 -7.38 6.28 20.03
N MET A 152 -8.44 6.85 19.48
CA MET A 152 -8.34 7.93 18.49
C MET A 152 -9.54 8.87 18.61
N ASP A 153 -9.32 10.12 18.23
CA ASP A 153 -10.39 11.07 17.94
C ASP A 153 -10.66 11.07 16.44
N VAL A 154 -11.95 11.07 16.06
CA VAL A 154 -12.36 11.04 14.66
C VAL A 154 -13.52 12.01 14.42
N ASN A 155 -13.47 12.73 13.31
CA ASN A 155 -14.57 13.60 12.87
C ASN A 155 -15.13 13.11 11.54
N VAL A 156 -16.31 12.47 11.60
CA VAL A 156 -17.07 12.01 10.42
C VAL A 156 -18.31 12.87 10.14
N GLY A 157 -18.42 14.05 10.74
CA GLY A 157 -19.62 14.89 10.65
C GLY A 157 -19.97 15.35 9.23
N SER A 158 -19.01 15.35 8.32
CA SER A 158 -19.18 15.68 6.90
C SER A 158 -19.30 14.44 5.99
N LEU A 159 -19.28 13.22 6.53
CA LEU A 159 -19.40 11.98 5.76
C LEU A 159 -20.88 11.52 5.74
N PRO A 160 -21.62 11.71 4.63
CA PRO A 160 -23.00 11.25 4.51
C PRO A 160 -23.12 9.73 4.29
N CYS A 161 -24.36 9.25 4.14
CA CYS A 161 -24.67 7.90 3.68
C CYS A 161 -23.88 7.54 2.40
N GLY A 162 -23.38 6.31 2.34
CA GLY A 162 -22.67 5.78 1.18
C GLY A 162 -21.16 6.05 1.16
N LEU A 163 -20.64 6.80 2.13
CA LEU A 163 -19.20 6.94 2.36
C LEU A 163 -18.79 6.19 3.63
N ASN A 164 -17.50 5.89 3.72
CA ASN A 164 -16.88 5.25 4.86
C ASN A 164 -15.52 5.92 5.13
N GLY A 165 -15.35 6.45 6.34
CA GLY A 165 -14.07 6.86 6.88
C GLY A 165 -13.60 5.78 7.84
N ALA A 166 -12.57 5.03 7.43
CA ALA A 166 -12.16 3.81 8.11
C ALA A 166 -10.80 3.95 8.81
N VAL A 167 -10.67 3.31 9.98
CA VAL A 167 -9.40 3.05 10.66
C VAL A 167 -9.40 1.61 11.14
N TYR A 168 -8.45 0.84 10.65
CA TYR A 168 -8.39 -0.61 10.82
C TYR A 168 -6.93 -1.09 10.79
N PHE A 169 -6.73 -2.33 11.23
CA PHE A 169 -5.42 -2.99 11.20
C PHE A 169 -5.48 -4.21 10.30
N VAL A 170 -4.45 -4.39 9.49
CA VAL A 170 -4.27 -5.57 8.64
C VAL A 170 -2.91 -6.20 8.89
N GLU A 171 -2.80 -7.51 8.63
CA GLU A 171 -1.54 -8.25 8.81
C GLU A 171 -0.57 -8.09 7.62
N MET A 172 -0.32 -6.85 7.21
CA MET A 172 0.70 -6.53 6.21
C MET A 172 2.11 -6.80 6.73
N ASP A 173 3.04 -7.07 5.82
CA ASP A 173 4.46 -7.15 6.14
C ASP A 173 5.03 -5.76 6.49
N GLU A 174 5.88 -5.69 7.52
CA GLU A 174 6.48 -4.45 8.02
C GLU A 174 7.20 -3.63 6.94
N PHE A 175 7.83 -4.29 5.97
CA PHE A 175 8.55 -3.63 4.87
C PHE A 175 7.71 -3.55 3.59
N GLY A 176 6.39 -3.78 3.67
CA GLY A 176 5.49 -3.82 2.52
C GLY A 176 5.85 -4.91 1.52
N GLY A 177 6.49 -5.98 1.99
CA GLY A 177 7.00 -7.07 1.17
C GLY A 177 8.38 -6.79 0.53
N ALA A 178 9.05 -5.69 0.86
CA ALA A 178 10.39 -5.42 0.33
C ALA A 178 11.40 -6.49 0.78
N GLY A 179 12.30 -6.88 -0.13
CA GLY A 179 13.24 -7.98 0.08
C GLY A 179 12.58 -9.37 0.21
N LYS A 180 11.25 -9.47 0.11
CA LYS A 180 10.49 -10.72 0.00
C LYS A 180 9.96 -10.87 -1.43
N HIS A 181 9.58 -12.10 -1.79
CA HIS A 181 8.89 -12.47 -3.04
C HIS A 181 9.33 -11.68 -4.28
N GLY A 182 10.51 -12.02 -4.80
CA GLY A 182 11.00 -11.44 -6.05
C GLY A 182 11.75 -10.12 -5.92
N ASP A 183 12.08 -9.65 -4.72
CA ASP A 183 12.83 -8.41 -4.47
C ASP A 183 12.02 -7.15 -4.80
N ASN A 184 10.82 -7.03 -4.23
CA ASN A 184 10.06 -5.77 -4.29
C ASN A 184 10.95 -4.64 -3.75
N LYS A 185 11.23 -3.64 -4.58
CA LYS A 185 12.13 -2.52 -4.24
C LYS A 185 11.39 -1.25 -3.84
N ALA A 186 10.07 -1.21 -4.00
CA ALA A 186 9.23 -0.09 -3.59
C ALA A 186 8.94 -0.16 -2.09
N GLY A 187 8.41 -1.29 -1.61
CA GLY A 187 8.22 -1.54 -0.18
C GLY A 187 7.28 -0.57 0.54
N ALA A 188 7.39 -0.57 1.86
CA ALA A 188 6.52 0.23 2.74
C ALA A 188 6.57 1.72 2.41
N LYS A 189 7.74 2.24 2.03
CA LYS A 189 7.93 3.65 1.62
C LYS A 189 6.93 4.09 0.54
N TYR A 190 6.58 3.19 -0.38
CA TYR A 190 5.66 3.44 -1.49
C TYR A 190 4.30 2.76 -1.29
N GLY A 191 3.97 2.33 -0.06
CA GLY A 191 2.64 1.82 0.25
C GLY A 191 2.31 0.46 -0.35
N THR A 192 3.30 -0.42 -0.58
CA THR A 192 3.05 -1.75 -1.18
C THR A 192 2.68 -2.82 -0.15
N GLY A 193 2.10 -3.93 -0.64
CA GLY A 193 1.87 -5.13 0.17
C GLY A 193 0.53 -5.16 0.90
N TYR A 194 -0.42 -4.31 0.48
CA TYR A 194 -1.78 -4.31 1.02
C TYR A 194 -2.45 -5.68 0.89
N CYS A 195 -3.22 -6.02 1.91
CA CYS A 195 -4.11 -7.16 1.99
C CYS A 195 -5.18 -6.84 3.03
N ASP A 196 -6.33 -7.51 2.95
CA ASP A 196 -7.36 -7.47 3.98
C ASP A 196 -8.18 -8.77 3.94
N ALA A 197 -9.23 -8.89 4.76
CA ALA A 197 -10.00 -10.13 4.86
C ALA A 197 -10.99 -10.34 3.71
N GLN A 198 -11.17 -9.35 2.83
CA GLN A 198 -11.98 -9.44 1.62
C GLN A 198 -11.21 -10.06 0.45
N CYS A 199 -9.89 -10.27 0.60
CA CYS A 199 -9.02 -10.78 -0.45
C CYS A 199 -9.10 -9.95 -1.76
N PRO A 200 -8.93 -8.62 -1.73
CA PRO A 200 -9.20 -7.71 -2.83
C PRO A 200 -8.42 -8.07 -4.09
N HIS A 201 -9.13 -8.14 -5.21
CA HIS A 201 -8.57 -8.39 -6.54
C HIS A 201 -8.19 -7.10 -7.29
N ASP A 202 -8.53 -5.93 -6.77
CA ASP A 202 -8.18 -4.63 -7.37
C ASP A 202 -6.76 -4.15 -7.00
N VAL A 203 -6.04 -4.89 -6.14
CA VAL A 203 -4.64 -4.60 -5.81
C VAL A 203 -3.76 -4.80 -7.05
N LYS A 204 -3.09 -3.72 -7.47
CA LYS A 204 -2.28 -3.68 -8.70
C LYS A 204 -0.99 -4.50 -8.59
N PHE A 205 -0.42 -4.61 -7.39
CA PHE A 205 0.82 -5.36 -7.16
C PHE A 205 0.69 -6.27 -5.93
N ILE A 206 0.87 -7.58 -6.13
CA ILE A 206 0.76 -8.59 -5.07
C ILE A 206 1.99 -9.49 -5.13
N ASN A 207 2.67 -9.70 -3.99
CA ASN A 207 3.92 -10.46 -3.92
C ASN A 207 4.98 -10.02 -4.95
N GLY A 208 5.08 -8.70 -5.16
CA GLY A 208 6.08 -8.12 -6.05
C GLY A 208 5.79 -8.24 -7.55
N GLU A 209 4.70 -8.86 -7.95
CA GLU A 209 4.27 -8.96 -9.35
C GLU A 209 3.08 -8.05 -9.64
N ALA A 210 2.97 -7.54 -10.87
CA ALA A 210 1.77 -6.83 -11.29
C ALA A 210 0.60 -7.82 -11.45
N ASN A 211 -0.58 -7.45 -10.95
CA ASN A 211 -1.81 -8.21 -11.09
C ASN A 211 -2.44 -8.00 -12.49
N SER A 212 -1.62 -8.02 -13.56
CA SER A 212 -2.04 -7.74 -14.93
C SER A 212 -2.73 -8.93 -15.61
N HIS A 213 -2.58 -10.14 -15.06
CA HIS A 213 -3.21 -11.33 -15.62
C HIS A 213 -4.75 -11.24 -15.52
N LYS A 214 -5.43 -11.39 -16.66
CA LYS A 214 -6.89 -11.26 -16.81
C LYS A 214 -7.47 -9.99 -16.16
N TRP A 215 -6.72 -8.89 -16.20
CA TRP A 215 -7.19 -7.62 -15.70
C TRP A 215 -8.47 -7.18 -16.42
N ASN A 216 -9.54 -6.96 -15.66
CA ASN A 216 -10.83 -6.51 -16.13
C ASN A 216 -11.03 -5.02 -15.77
N SER A 217 -10.71 -4.14 -16.73
CA SER A 217 -10.92 -2.69 -16.59
C SER A 217 -12.39 -2.25 -16.63
N THR A 218 -13.31 -3.15 -17.00
CA THR A 218 -14.75 -2.85 -17.04
C THR A 218 -15.44 -3.04 -15.68
N SER A 219 -14.77 -3.71 -14.73
CA SER A 219 -15.20 -3.75 -13.34
C SER A 219 -15.00 -2.40 -12.66
N ASN A 220 -15.77 -2.12 -11.60
CA ASN A 220 -15.61 -0.92 -10.78
C ASN A 220 -15.53 -1.29 -9.29
N PRO A 221 -14.34 -1.29 -8.68
CA PRO A 221 -13.04 -0.97 -9.29
C PRO A 221 -12.57 -2.04 -10.30
N PRO A 222 -11.61 -1.71 -11.18
CA PRO A 222 -10.91 -2.69 -12.00
C PRO A 222 -10.26 -3.80 -11.16
N ILE A 223 -10.31 -5.05 -11.64
CA ILE A 223 -9.83 -6.22 -10.88
C ILE A 223 -8.92 -7.10 -11.73
N GLY A 224 -7.94 -7.74 -11.10
CA GLY A 224 -7.09 -8.77 -11.69
C GLY A 224 -7.52 -10.19 -11.31
N HIS A 225 -6.75 -11.17 -11.80
CA HIS A 225 -6.98 -12.58 -11.49
C HIS A 225 -6.70 -12.90 -10.01
N TYR A 226 -5.66 -12.30 -9.42
CA TYR A 226 -5.24 -12.63 -8.06
C TYR A 226 -5.87 -11.70 -7.02
N GLY A 227 -6.13 -12.22 -5.83
CA GLY A 227 -6.54 -11.46 -4.65
C GLY A 227 -5.46 -11.44 -3.56
N ALA A 228 -5.56 -10.49 -2.62
CA ALA A 228 -4.60 -10.28 -1.53
C ALA A 228 -5.27 -10.43 -0.15
N CYS A 229 -5.19 -11.63 0.44
CA CYS A 229 -5.85 -11.94 1.71
C CYS A 229 -4.94 -11.73 2.92
N CYS A 230 -5.45 -11.18 4.03
CA CYS A 230 -4.87 -11.34 5.35
C CYS A 230 -5.87 -11.02 6.47
N MET A 231 -5.49 -11.29 7.73
CA MET A 231 -6.31 -10.92 8.89
C MET A 231 -6.56 -9.41 8.94
N GLU A 232 -7.77 -9.03 9.33
CA GLU A 232 -8.21 -7.65 9.47
C GLU A 232 -8.92 -7.44 10.81
N MET A 233 -8.68 -6.28 11.43
CA MET A 233 -9.37 -5.81 12.62
C MET A 233 -9.86 -4.38 12.37
N ASP A 234 -11.15 -4.27 12.11
CA ASP A 234 -11.82 -2.99 11.92
C ASP A 234 -12.08 -2.34 13.26
N ILE A 235 -11.33 -1.29 13.58
CA ILE A 235 -11.56 -0.50 14.79
C ILE A 235 -12.72 0.47 14.57
N TRP A 236 -12.84 0.97 13.35
CA TRP A 236 -13.80 2.00 13.00
C TRP A 236 -14.11 1.95 11.52
N GLU A 237 -15.31 1.52 11.17
CA GLU A 237 -15.92 1.72 9.85
C GLU A 237 -17.16 2.59 10.03
N ALA A 238 -17.13 3.83 9.56
CA ALA A 238 -18.22 4.76 9.87
C ALA A 238 -18.43 5.89 8.87
N ASN A 239 -19.63 6.47 9.00
CA ASN A 239 -19.98 7.80 8.54
C ASN A 239 -20.81 8.50 9.63
N SER A 240 -21.41 9.65 9.31
CA SER A 240 -22.22 10.41 10.28
C SER A 240 -23.49 9.68 10.77
N MET A 241 -23.86 8.55 10.16
CA MET A 241 -25.11 7.85 10.43
C MET A 241 -24.92 6.54 11.20
N ALA A 242 -23.82 5.83 10.97
CA ALA A 242 -23.56 4.51 11.57
C ALA A 242 -22.06 4.27 11.74
N THR A 243 -21.72 3.40 12.70
CA THR A 243 -20.37 2.91 12.95
C THR A 243 -20.38 1.42 13.30
N ALA A 244 -19.32 0.70 12.92
CA ALA A 244 -19.06 -0.68 13.29
C ALA A 244 -17.58 -0.89 13.64
N PHE A 245 -17.32 -1.93 14.44
CA PHE A 245 -16.00 -2.47 14.71
C PHE A 245 -16.09 -3.99 14.60
N THR A 246 -15.18 -4.62 13.85
CA THR A 246 -15.36 -6.00 13.40
C THR A 246 -14.02 -6.74 13.31
N PRO A 247 -13.84 -7.87 14.02
CA PRO A 247 -12.70 -8.74 13.81
C PRO A 247 -12.95 -9.70 12.64
N HIS A 248 -12.00 -9.77 11.71
CA HIS A 248 -12.01 -10.66 10.55
C HIS A 248 -10.81 -11.61 10.57
N PRO A 249 -10.95 -12.80 11.18
CA PRO A 249 -9.85 -13.77 11.23
C PRO A 249 -9.66 -14.51 9.90
N CYS A 250 -8.40 -14.71 9.51
CA CYS A 250 -8.00 -15.61 8.42
C CYS A 250 -7.27 -16.83 9.00
N ASN A 251 -7.23 -17.92 8.24
CA ASN A 251 -6.48 -19.14 8.60
C ASN A 251 -5.01 -19.11 8.15
N THR A 252 -4.61 -18.06 7.45
CA THR A 252 -3.23 -17.74 7.04
C THR A 252 -2.63 -16.68 7.95
N VAL A 253 -1.30 -16.58 7.93
CA VAL A 253 -0.55 -15.53 8.64
C VAL A 253 0.06 -14.61 7.60
N GLY A 254 -0.21 -13.32 7.73
CA GLY A 254 0.24 -12.31 6.77
C GLY A 254 -0.48 -12.37 5.42
N LEU A 255 0.07 -11.64 4.46
CA LEU A 255 -0.42 -11.61 3.08
C LEU A 255 -0.33 -12.99 2.42
N GLU A 256 -1.47 -13.50 1.95
CA GLU A 256 -1.61 -14.65 1.07
C GLU A 256 -2.17 -14.21 -0.29
N LYS A 257 -1.52 -14.61 -1.39
CA LYS A 257 -2.02 -14.36 -2.75
C LYS A 257 -3.00 -15.49 -3.13
N CYS A 258 -4.28 -15.16 -3.33
CA CYS A 258 -5.31 -16.13 -3.74
C CYS A 258 -5.69 -16.01 -5.23
N GLU A 259 -6.45 -16.99 -5.74
CA GLU A 259 -6.97 -17.08 -7.11
C GLU A 259 -8.44 -17.53 -7.13
#